data_AF-A0A2M8A816-F1
#
_entry.id   AF-A0A2M8A816-F1
#
_cell.length_a   1.000
_cell.length_b   1.000
_cell.length_c   1.000
_cell.angle_alpha   90.00
_cell.angle_beta   90.00
_cell.angle_gamma   90.00
#
_symmetry.space_group_name_H-M   'P 1'
#
loop_
_entity.id
_entity.type
_entity.pdbx_description
1 polymer ?
#
loop_
_entity_poly.entity_id
_entity_poly.type
_entity_poly.pdbx_seq_one_letter_code
_entity_poly.pdbx_strand_id
1 'polypeptide(L)'
;IKTTNDMPIVAPPSFDALNFIPFQINPHYLHGNPPGHNGETREQRILEFLEVNQKITVVGLREGSVLEINENNIQLIGEKEIRIFKYQQEFYELKVGADFNFLMK
;
A
#
# COMPACT_ATOMS: atom_id res chain seq x y z
N ILE A 1 8.31 -2.84 -7.97
CA ILE A 1 7.04 -3.45 -7.52
C ILE A 1 7.36 -4.50 -6.47
N LYS A 2 7.25 -4.16 -5.18
CA LYS A 2 7.56 -5.08 -4.08
C LYS A 2 6.34 -5.43 -3.21
N THR A 3 5.20 -4.76 -3.44
CA THR A 3 3.96 -4.89 -2.69
C THR A 3 2.79 -5.39 -3.55
N THR A 4 3.07 -6.07 -4.67
CA THR A 4 2.02 -6.72 -5.48
C THR A 4 1.47 -7.95 -4.76
N ASN A 5 0.23 -8.32 -5.08
CA ASN A 5 -0.39 -9.57 -4.64
C ASN A 5 -0.29 -10.67 -5.69
N ASP A 6 0.25 -10.35 -6.87
CA ASP A 6 0.37 -11.28 -7.98
C ASP A 6 1.39 -12.37 -7.65
N MET A 7 1.14 -13.55 -8.22
CA MET A 7 2.10 -14.64 -8.16
C MET A 7 3.25 -14.38 -9.15
N PRO A 8 4.52 -14.58 -8.76
CA PRO A 8 5.66 -14.39 -9.66
C PRO A 8 5.78 -15.54 -10.67
N ILE A 9 4.86 -15.59 -11.64
CA ILE A 9 4.83 -16.64 -12.68
C ILE A 9 6.00 -16.53 -13.67
N VAL A 10 6.60 -15.35 -13.78
CA VAL A 10 7.79 -15.06 -14.58
C VAL A 10 8.70 -14.16 -13.75
N ALA A 11 10.00 -14.42 -13.79
CA ALA A 11 11.00 -13.57 -13.14
C ALA A 11 11.23 -12.29 -13.96
N PRO A 12 10.95 -11.08 -13.41
CA PRO A 12 11.32 -9.85 -14.07
C PRO A 12 12.84 -9.62 -13.96
N PRO A 13 13.45 -8.85 -14.89
CA PRO A 13 14.87 -8.48 -14.80
C PRO A 13 15.25 -7.74 -13.51
N SER A 14 14.30 -6.99 -12.94
CA SER A 14 14.42 -6.33 -11.64
C SER A 14 13.04 -6.08 -11.03
N PHE A 15 13.00 -5.73 -9.74
CA PHE A 15 11.77 -5.22 -9.12
C PHE A 15 11.68 -3.70 -9.16
N ASP A 16 12.52 -3.01 -9.93
CA ASP A 16 12.38 -1.58 -10.13
C ASP A 16 11.19 -1.29 -11.04
N ALA A 17 10.56 -0.13 -10.84
CA ALA A 17 9.38 0.28 -11.60
C ALA A 17 9.59 1.71 -12.13
N LEU A 18 8.50 2.39 -12.52
CA LEU A 18 8.56 3.73 -13.12
C LEU A 18 9.04 4.84 -12.17
N ASN A 19 9.02 4.60 -10.86
CA ASN A 19 9.49 5.53 -9.83
C ASN A 19 8.81 6.91 -9.83
N PHE A 20 7.53 6.98 -10.24
CA PHE A 20 6.75 8.23 -10.22
C PHE A 20 6.28 8.65 -8.81
N ILE A 21 6.23 7.71 -7.87
CA ILE A 21 5.83 7.96 -6.49
C ILE A 21 6.88 7.40 -5.53
N PRO A 22 7.18 8.08 -4.41
CA PRO A 22 8.21 7.66 -3.46
C PRO A 22 7.71 6.64 -2.40
N PHE A 23 6.44 6.22 -2.50
CA PHE A 23 5.81 5.23 -1.63
C PHE A 23 5.41 3.97 -2.41
N GLN A 24 5.05 2.89 -1.70
CA GLN A 24 4.52 1.69 -2.32
C GLN A 24 2.99 1.63 -2.19
N ILE A 25 2.33 1.09 -3.20
CA ILE A 25 0.90 0.78 -3.16
C ILE A 25 0.75 -0.73 -3.04
N ASN A 26 0.03 -1.20 -2.03
CA ASN A 26 -0.55 -2.54 -2.03
C ASN A 26 -1.99 -2.41 -2.55
N PRO A 27 -2.25 -2.75 -3.82
CA PRO A 27 -3.58 -2.65 -4.40
C PRO A 27 -4.48 -3.76 -3.85
N HIS A 28 -5.79 -3.65 -4.07
CA HIS A 28 -6.78 -4.63 -3.60
C HIS A 28 -6.60 -4.98 -2.12
N TYR A 29 -6.32 -3.97 -1.27
CA TYR A 29 -6.10 -4.21 0.15
C TYR A 29 -7.42 -4.59 0.84
N LEU A 30 -7.39 -5.75 1.50
CA LEU A 30 -8.48 -6.26 2.33
C LEU A 30 -7.91 -6.56 3.71
N HIS A 31 -8.69 -6.25 4.74
CA HIS A 31 -8.31 -6.53 6.12
C HIS A 31 -8.70 -7.97 6.49
N GLY A 32 -7.82 -8.64 7.22
CA GLY A 32 -8.03 -9.99 7.72
C GLY A 32 -7.87 -11.09 6.68
N ASN A 33 -8.24 -12.30 7.08
CA ASN A 33 -8.27 -13.50 6.26
C ASN A 33 -9.71 -13.96 6.06
N PRO A 34 -10.02 -14.68 4.95
CA PRO A 34 -11.26 -15.43 4.86
C PRO A 34 -11.36 -16.46 6.01
N PRO A 35 -12.57 -16.80 6.46
CA PRO A 35 -12.76 -17.80 7.51
C PRO A 35 -12.06 -19.13 7.17
N GLY A 36 -11.28 -19.67 8.10
CA GLY A 36 -10.56 -20.94 7.93
C GLY A 36 -9.20 -20.85 7.22
N HIS A 37 -8.75 -19.65 6.82
CA HIS A 37 -7.40 -19.47 6.27
C HIS A 37 -6.36 -19.20 7.37
N ASN A 38 -5.33 -20.05 7.42
CA ASN A 38 -4.20 -19.96 8.36
C ASN A 38 -2.93 -19.35 7.77
N GLY A 39 -2.97 -18.89 6.51
CA GLY A 39 -1.84 -18.19 5.88
C GLY A 39 -1.67 -16.77 6.42
N GLU A 40 -0.58 -16.10 6.03
CA GLU A 40 -0.35 -14.72 6.47
C GLU A 40 -1.43 -13.79 5.92
N THR A 41 -1.94 -12.94 6.79
CA THR A 41 -2.80 -11.81 6.40
C THR A 41 -2.02 -10.84 5.53
N ARG A 42 -2.75 -10.00 4.77
CA ARG A 42 -2.11 -8.93 3.99
C ARG A 42 -1.28 -8.00 4.86
N GLU A 43 -1.77 -7.72 6.06
CA GLU A 43 -1.09 -6.91 7.06
C GLU A 43 0.26 -7.50 7.46
N GLN A 44 0.30 -8.79 7.82
CA GLN A 44 1.54 -9.47 8.19
C GLN A 44 2.59 -9.40 7.07
N ARG A 45 2.19 -9.65 5.81
CA ARG A 45 3.11 -9.55 4.65
C ARG A 45 3.67 -8.16 4.45
N ILE A 46 2.86 -7.12 4.67
CA ILE A 46 3.32 -5.73 4.57
C ILE A 46 4.27 -5.40 5.73
N LEU A 47 4.01 -5.90 6.94
CA LEU A 47 4.90 -5.71 8.08
C LEU A 47 6.26 -6.40 7.85
N GLU A 48 6.28 -7.62 7.32
CA GLU A 48 7.51 -8.29 6.88
C GLU A 48 8.29 -7.48 5.84
N PHE A 49 7.59 -6.91 4.85
CA PHE A 49 8.21 -6.01 3.88
C PHE A 49 8.85 -4.78 4.54
N LEU A 50 8.22 -4.22 5.59
CA LEU A 50 8.72 -3.05 6.31
C LEU A 50 9.92 -3.36 7.20
N GLU A 51 10.06 -4.59 7.72
CA GLU A 51 11.27 -5.01 8.47
C GLU A 51 12.54 -4.85 7.63
N VAL A 52 12.44 -5.14 6.32
CA VAL A 52 13.57 -5.03 5.37
C VAL A 52 13.60 -3.71 4.58
N ASN A 53 12.49 -2.96 4.51
CA ASN A 53 12.39 -1.68 3.80
C ASN A 53 11.90 -0.54 4.73
N GLN A 54 12.61 -0.33 5.84
CA GLN A 54 12.17 0.49 6.98
C GLN A 54 11.84 1.97 6.65
N LYS A 55 12.39 2.51 5.56
CA LYS A 55 12.15 3.90 5.14
C LYS A 55 10.92 4.08 4.24
N ILE A 56 10.29 2.99 3.81
CA ILE A 56 9.19 3.02 2.85
C ILE A 56 7.85 3.16 3.58
N THR A 57 6.97 4.01 3.06
CA THR A 57 5.55 3.99 3.42
C THR A 57 4.80 3.09 2.45
N VAL A 58 3.92 2.22 2.96
CA VAL A 58 3.02 1.39 2.15
C VAL A 58 1.58 1.87 2.32
N VAL A 59 0.88 2.05 1.20
CA VAL A 59 -0.54 2.40 1.15
C VAL A 59 -1.35 1.18 0.76
N GLY A 60 -2.16 0.68 1.68
CA GLY A 60 -3.18 -0.33 1.41
C GLY A 60 -4.39 0.29 0.72
N LEU A 61 -4.39 0.30 -0.61
CA LEU A 61 -5.43 0.90 -1.43
C LEU A 61 -6.55 -0.13 -1.68
N ARG A 62 -7.77 0.20 -1.23
CA ARG A 62 -8.93 -0.70 -1.34
C ARG A 62 -9.56 -0.65 -2.72
N GLU A 63 -10.24 -1.72 -3.10
CA GLU A 63 -10.98 -1.78 -4.37
C GLU A 63 -12.04 -0.68 -4.49
N GLY A 64 -12.14 -0.10 -5.68
CA GLY A 64 -12.99 1.06 -5.96
C GLY A 64 -12.41 2.38 -5.49
N SER A 65 -11.13 2.42 -5.12
CA SER A 65 -10.42 3.63 -4.70
C SER A 65 -9.23 3.92 -5.63
N VAL A 66 -8.94 5.20 -5.84
CA VAL A 66 -7.84 5.72 -6.66
C VAL A 66 -7.14 6.84 -5.90
N LEU A 67 -5.80 6.88 -5.97
CA LEU A 67 -5.05 8.08 -5.60
C LEU A 67 -4.78 8.90 -6.86
N GLU A 68 -5.44 10.03 -6.98
CA GLU A 68 -5.17 11.00 -8.03
C GLU A 68 -4.06 11.94 -7.55
N ILE A 69 -3.03 12.14 -8.39
CA ILE A 69 -1.88 12.98 -8.07
C ILE A 69 -1.76 14.05 -9.16
N ASN A 70 -1.99 15.30 -8.76
CA ASN A 70 -1.83 16.47 -9.61
C ASN A 70 -0.79 17.40 -8.99
N GLU A 71 0.40 17.44 -9.59
CA GLU A 71 1.58 18.16 -9.06
C GLU A 71 1.90 17.77 -7.61
N ASN A 72 1.58 18.65 -6.65
CA ASN A 72 1.82 18.47 -5.22
C ASN A 72 0.54 18.17 -4.44
N ASN A 73 -0.57 17.87 -5.13
CA ASN A 73 -1.85 17.56 -4.52
C ASN A 73 -2.19 16.09 -4.75
N ILE A 74 -2.36 15.34 -3.65
CA ILE A 74 -2.85 13.96 -3.69
C ILE A 74 -4.27 13.92 -3.13
N GLN A 75 -5.18 13.31 -3.89
CA GLN A 75 -6.57 13.08 -3.48
C GLN A 75 -6.92 11.61 -3.56
N LEU A 76 -7.68 11.15 -2.56
CA LEU A 76 -8.32 9.85 -2.59
C LEU A 76 -9.70 9.98 -3.25
N ILE A 77 -9.87 9.35 -4.42
CA ILE A 77 -11.15 9.21 -5.11
C ILE A 77 -11.73 7.85 -4.78
N GLY A 78 -13.00 7.81 -4.38
CA GLY A 78 -13.72 6.60 -3.95
C GLY A 78 -14.51 6.85 -2.67
N GLU A 79 -15.03 5.78 -2.06
CA GLU A 79 -15.82 5.88 -0.82
C GLU A 79 -15.13 5.26 0.39
N LYS A 80 -14.13 4.40 0.17
CA LYS A 80 -13.48 3.62 1.23
C LYS A 80 -12.26 4.36 1.76
N GLU A 81 -12.00 4.19 3.06
CA GLU A 81 -10.73 4.58 3.66
C GLU A 81 -9.58 3.70 3.17
N ILE A 82 -8.37 4.26 3.18
CA ILE A 82 -7.14 3.53 2.86
C ILE A 82 -6.28 3.40 4.11
N ARG A 83 -5.53 2.29 4.20
CA ARG A 83 -4.68 2.01 5.35
C ARG A 83 -3.23 2.41 5.07
N ILE A 84 -2.59 3.08 6.01
CA ILE A 84 -1.19 3.49 5.93
C ILE A 84 -0.34 2.60 6.84
N PHE A 85 0.77 2.11 6.31
CA PHE A 85 1.75 1.31 7.04
C PHE A 85 3.13 1.97 7.00
N LYS A 86 3.78 2.03 8.17
CA LYS A 86 5.13 2.54 8.36
C LYS A 86 5.86 1.65 9.36
N TYR A 87 7.18 1.56 9.22
CA TYR A 87 8.00 0.72 10.11
C TYR A 87 7.85 1.15 11.57
N GLN A 88 7.61 0.16 12.45
CA GLN A 88 7.43 0.34 13.91
C GLN A 88 6.39 1.40 14.31
N GLN A 89 5.35 1.59 13.50
CA GLN A 89 4.22 2.47 13.81
C GLN A 89 2.93 1.67 13.73
N GLU A 90 1.96 2.00 14.58
CA GLU A 90 0.60 1.49 14.39
C GLU A 90 0.08 1.96 13.04
N PHE A 91 -0.49 1.03 12.28
CA PHE A 91 -1.17 1.37 11.04
C PHE A 91 -2.44 2.17 11.37
N TYR A 92 -2.83 3.05 10.45
CA TYR A 92 -4.00 3.89 10.62
C TYR A 92 -4.76 4.04 9.31
N GLU A 93 -6.06 4.31 9.41
CA GLU A 93 -6.93 4.53 8.26
C GLU A 93 -7.03 6.03 7.96
N LEU A 94 -7.06 6.37 6.66
CA LEU A 94 -7.31 7.72 6.18
C LEU A 94 -8.55 7.72 5.28
N LYS A 95 -9.48 8.61 5.59
CA LYS A 95 -10.73 8.78 4.86
C LYS A 95 -10.55 9.66 3.64
N VAL A 96 -11.53 9.62 2.75
CA VAL A 96 -11.70 10.59 1.67
C VAL A 96 -11.71 12.01 2.26
N GLY A 97 -10.96 12.92 1.63
CA GLY A 97 -10.78 14.31 2.11
C GLY A 97 -9.68 14.51 3.16
N ALA A 98 -8.98 13.46 3.59
CA ALA A 98 -7.77 13.61 4.39
C ALA A 98 -6.60 14.21 3.59
N ASP A 99 -5.57 14.69 4.28
CA ASP A 99 -4.32 15.15 3.63
C ASP A 99 -3.42 13.95 3.31
N PHE A 100 -3.12 13.76 2.03
CA PHE A 100 -2.24 12.71 1.52
C PHE A 100 -0.88 13.25 1.07
N ASN A 101 -0.65 14.57 1.11
CA ASN A 101 0.58 15.17 0.58
C ASN A 101 1.84 14.77 1.35
N PHE A 102 1.69 14.26 2.58
CA PHE A 102 2.79 13.68 3.34
C PHE A 102 3.41 12.45 2.64
N LEU A 103 2.69 11.79 1.73
CA LEU A 103 3.19 10.63 0.98
C LEU A 103 4.27 11.01 -0.04
N MET A 104 4.38 12.29 -0.44
CA MET A 104 5.40 12.76 -1.40
C MET A 104 6.68 13.29 -0.72
N LYS A 105 6.78 13.18 0.60
CA LYS A 105 7.90 13.70 1.40
C LYS A 105 8.96 12.64 1.69
#